data_AF-A0A8K0CR00-F1
#
_entry.id   AF-A0A8K0CR00-F1
#
_cell.length_a   1.000
_cell.length_b   1.000
_cell.length_c   1.000
_cell.angle_alpha   90.00
_cell.angle_beta   90.00
_cell.angle_gamma   90.00
#
_symmetry.space_group_name_H-M   'P 1'
#
loop_
_entity.id
_entity.type
_entity.pdbx_description
1 polymer ?
#
loop_
_entity_poly.entity_id
_entity_poly.type
_entity_poly.pdbx_seq_one_letter_code
_entity_poly.pdbx_strand_id
1 'polypeptide(L)'
;MLDNLRDDIKPLLHTIYFNNLFTNINLLTDSEQRGYGGSGTIRENRLPKSCNLLPKKELEKKGRGAFDYIRDENTGTGWIKFPTLDKKIATKQQFMANYRFTGCIGCIDCTHVSEIAPKDEEHNYLNRKGFHFKNVQLICNSNLKILAVNARHAGATHDAAI
;
A
#
# COMPACT_ATOMS: atom_id res chain seq x y z
N MET A 1 -12.60 16.60 -7.37
CA MET A 1 -11.69 16.50 -6.20
C MET A 1 -10.25 16.68 -6.63
N LEU A 2 -9.78 15.96 -7.67
CA LEU A 2 -8.45 16.16 -8.26
C LEU A 2 -8.34 17.45 -9.07
N ASP A 3 -9.41 17.88 -9.74
CA ASP A 3 -9.43 19.12 -10.53
C ASP A 3 -9.29 20.39 -9.68
N ASN A 4 -9.54 20.27 -8.37
CA ASN A 4 -9.44 21.36 -7.39
C ASN A 4 -8.08 21.41 -6.69
N LEU A 5 -7.12 20.55 -7.08
CA LEU A 5 -5.75 20.64 -6.60
C LEU A 5 -5.12 21.93 -7.12
N ARG A 6 -4.30 22.59 -6.29
CA ARG A 6 -3.65 23.85 -6.68
C ARG A 6 -2.65 23.59 -7.81
N ASP A 7 -2.53 24.55 -8.72
CA ASP A 7 -1.76 24.40 -9.96
C ASP A 7 -0.25 24.20 -9.73
N ASP A 8 0.27 24.63 -8.58
CA ASP A 8 1.65 24.41 -8.11
C ASP A 8 1.90 22.96 -7.64
N ILE A 9 0.85 22.20 -7.35
CA ILE A 9 0.90 20.84 -6.83
C ILE A 9 0.69 19.81 -7.95
N LYS A 10 -0.01 20.16 -9.03
CA LYS A 10 -0.26 19.31 -10.20
C LYS A 10 1.00 18.73 -10.89
N PRO A 11 2.16 19.42 -10.97
CA PRO A 11 3.35 18.87 -11.63
C PRO A 11 4.15 17.88 -10.77
N LEU A 12 3.79 17.70 -9.50
CA LEU A 12 4.45 16.75 -8.61
C LEU A 12 3.86 15.35 -8.81
N LEU A 13 4.74 14.34 -8.85
CA LEU A 13 4.37 12.94 -8.97
C LEU A 13 3.69 12.47 -7.67
N HIS A 14 2.39 12.69 -7.54
CA HIS A 14 1.64 12.32 -6.34
C HIS A 14 1.06 10.92 -6.44
N THR A 15 1.23 10.15 -5.37
CA THR A 15 0.52 8.88 -5.19
C THR A 15 -0.63 9.06 -4.21
N ILE A 16 -1.85 8.76 -4.65
CA ILE A 16 -3.08 8.89 -3.87
C ILE A 16 -3.40 7.54 -3.22
N TYR A 17 -3.74 7.56 -1.93
CA TYR A 17 -4.08 6.35 -1.17
C TYR A 17 -5.59 6.31 -0.88
N PHE A 18 -6.27 5.30 -1.39
CA PHE A 18 -7.71 5.13 -1.27
C PHE A 18 -8.07 4.10 -0.20
N ASN A 19 -9.06 4.44 0.63
CA ASN A 19 -9.70 3.47 1.53
C ASN A 19 -10.65 2.56 0.74
N ASN A 20 -10.95 1.36 1.28
CA ASN A 20 -11.77 0.32 0.65
C ASN A 20 -13.15 0.75 0.15
N LEU A 21 -13.68 1.86 0.67
CA LEU A 21 -14.96 2.40 0.26
C LEU A 21 -14.84 3.10 -1.11
N PHE A 22 -13.70 3.74 -1.37
CA PHE A 22 -13.45 4.58 -2.54
C PHE A 22 -12.56 3.91 -3.58
N THR A 23 -11.73 2.93 -3.20
CA THR A 23 -10.85 2.26 -4.17
C THR A 23 -11.67 1.49 -5.20
N ASN A 24 -11.53 1.90 -6.47
CA ASN A 24 -12.01 1.18 -7.63
C ASN A 24 -10.98 1.33 -8.77
N ILE A 25 -10.99 0.41 -9.75
CA ILE A 25 -9.98 0.39 -10.81
C ILE A 25 -10.12 1.55 -11.79
N ASN A 26 -11.34 1.96 -12.13
CA ASN A 26 -11.57 3.12 -13.01
C ASN A 26 -10.99 4.39 -12.38
N LEU A 27 -11.07 4.54 -11.06
CA LEU A 27 -10.50 5.66 -10.31
C LEU A 27 -8.97 5.63 -10.31
N LEU A 28 -8.37 4.44 -10.16
CA LEU A 28 -6.92 4.26 -10.25
C LEU A 28 -6.41 4.58 -11.67
N THR A 29 -7.13 4.11 -12.70
CA THR A 29 -6.81 4.33 -14.11
C THR A 29 -6.97 5.81 -14.49
N ASP A 30 -8.06 6.46 -14.08
CA ASP A 30 -8.28 7.90 -14.31
C ASP A 30 -7.23 8.74 -13.57
N SER A 31 -6.83 8.34 -12.36
CA SER A 31 -5.72 9.00 -11.64
C SER A 31 -4.41 8.89 -12.42
N GLU A 32 -4.08 7.70 -12.94
CA GLU A 32 -2.87 7.46 -13.73
C GLU A 32 -2.87 8.29 -15.02
N GLN A 33 -3.99 8.31 -15.75
CA GLN A 33 -4.15 9.14 -16.95
C GLN A 33 -3.95 10.64 -16.68
N ARG A 34 -4.23 11.09 -15.45
CA ARG A 34 -4.03 12.46 -14.99
C ARG A 34 -2.63 12.71 -14.42
N GLY A 35 -1.73 11.73 -14.47
CA GLY A 35 -0.35 11.81 -13.99
C GLY A 35 -0.18 11.50 -12.50
N TYR A 36 -1.21 10.98 -11.84
CA TYR A 36 -1.17 10.62 -10.42
C TYR A 36 -1.08 9.10 -10.23
N GLY A 37 -0.16 8.66 -9.37
CA GLY A 37 -0.17 7.30 -8.86
C GLY A 37 -1.38 7.06 -7.96
N GLY A 38 -1.84 5.81 -7.87
CA GLY A 38 -2.96 5.45 -6.99
C GLY A 38 -2.74 4.08 -6.36
N SER A 39 -3.03 3.94 -5.07
CA SER A 39 -3.08 2.63 -4.41
C SER A 39 -4.23 2.56 -3.42
N GLY A 40 -4.77 1.37 -3.18
CA GLY A 40 -5.80 1.20 -2.17
C GLY A 40 -6.21 -0.25 -2.02
N THR A 41 -7.00 -0.52 -0.98
CA THR A 41 -7.60 -1.84 -0.77
C THR A 41 -8.89 -1.94 -1.57
N ILE A 42 -9.08 -2.98 -2.38
CA ILE A 42 -10.32 -3.20 -3.14
C ILE A 42 -11.11 -4.36 -2.51
N ARG A 43 -12.43 -4.18 -2.41
CA ARG A 43 -13.34 -5.25 -1.97
C ARG A 43 -13.45 -6.31 -3.06
N GLU A 44 -13.49 -7.58 -2.68
CA GLU A 44 -13.55 -8.72 -3.62
C GLU A 44 -14.67 -8.58 -4.65
N ASN A 45 -15.85 -8.13 -4.23
CA ASN A 45 -17.01 -7.93 -5.11
C ASN A 45 -16.89 -6.72 -6.07
N ARG A 46 -15.79 -5.96 -6.01
CA ARG A 46 -15.49 -4.81 -6.89
C ARG A 46 -14.32 -5.10 -7.82
N LEU A 47 -13.74 -6.30 -7.75
CA LEU A 47 -12.75 -6.74 -8.73
C LEU A 47 -13.43 -7.01 -10.08
N PRO A 48 -12.79 -6.65 -11.20
CA PRO A 48 -13.27 -6.98 -12.53
C PRO A 48 -13.39 -8.48 -12.69
N LYS A 49 -14.37 -8.95 -13.47
CA LYS A 49 -14.47 -10.37 -13.82
C LYS A 49 -13.26 -10.87 -14.62
N SER A 50 -12.56 -9.97 -15.31
CA SER A 50 -11.30 -10.25 -16.00
C SER A 50 -10.10 -10.42 -15.05
N CYS A 51 -10.24 -10.04 -13.78
CA CYS A 51 -9.20 -10.19 -12.78
C CYS A 51 -9.16 -11.64 -12.29
N ASN A 52 -8.35 -12.46 -12.95
CA ASN A 52 -8.21 -13.91 -12.70
C ASN A 52 -7.44 -14.26 -11.41
N LEU A 53 -7.64 -13.50 -10.32
CA LEU A 53 -6.98 -13.78 -9.05
C LEU A 53 -7.50 -15.10 -8.47
N LEU A 54 -6.62 -15.85 -7.83
CA LEU A 54 -6.95 -17.05 -7.08
C LEU A 54 -8.12 -16.78 -6.12
N PRO A 55 -9.24 -17.51 -6.26
CA PRO A 55 -10.38 -17.37 -5.38
C PRO A 55 -9.99 -17.55 -3.91
N LYS A 56 -10.67 -16.84 -3.01
CA LYS A 56 -10.38 -16.89 -1.57
C LYS A 56 -10.29 -18.32 -1.02
N LYS A 57 -11.21 -19.21 -1.40
CA LYS A 57 -11.25 -20.62 -0.96
C LYS A 57 -10.03 -21.42 -1.43
N GLU A 58 -9.54 -21.18 -2.64
CA GLU A 58 -8.33 -21.80 -3.18
C GLU A 58 -7.10 -21.31 -2.43
N LEU A 59 -7.08 -20.02 -2.11
CA LEU A 59 -5.99 -19.39 -1.38
C LEU A 59 -5.92 -19.85 0.09
N GLU A 60 -7.06 -20.05 0.75
CA GLU A 60 -7.16 -20.56 2.12
C GLU A 60 -6.61 -21.98 2.25
N LYS A 61 -6.85 -22.83 1.24
CA LYS A 61 -6.29 -24.20 1.18
C LYS A 61 -4.76 -24.21 1.08
N LYS A 62 -4.15 -23.16 0.52
CA LYS A 62 -2.69 -23.02 0.42
C LYS A 62 -2.02 -22.64 1.75
N GLY A 63 -2.81 -22.42 2.81
CA GLY A 63 -2.31 -22.15 4.15
C GLY A 63 -2.04 -20.66 4.42
N ARG A 64 -1.83 -20.33 5.71
CA ARG A 64 -1.63 -18.94 6.15
C ARG A 64 -0.40 -18.32 5.48
N GLY A 65 -0.58 -17.16 4.87
CA GLY A 65 0.46 -16.43 4.16
C GLY A 65 0.51 -16.67 2.66
N ALA A 66 -0.37 -17.51 2.09
CA ALA A 66 -0.49 -17.64 0.64
C ALA A 66 -0.98 -16.33 -0.02
N PHE A 67 -0.46 -16.00 -1.20
CA PHE A 67 -0.86 -14.84 -1.98
C PHE A 67 -0.88 -15.12 -3.47
N ASP A 68 -1.54 -14.22 -4.19
CA ASP A 68 -1.61 -14.20 -5.63
C ASP A 68 -1.54 -12.75 -6.11
N TYR A 69 -1.04 -12.54 -7.32
CA TYR A 69 -0.94 -11.21 -7.90
C TYR A 69 -1.18 -11.30 -9.40
N ILE A 70 -1.84 -10.27 -9.92
CA ILE A 70 -2.02 -10.05 -11.35
C ILE A 70 -1.53 -8.65 -11.66
N ARG A 71 -0.84 -8.51 -12.78
CA ARG A 71 -0.49 -7.21 -13.35
C ARG A 71 -1.29 -7.08 -14.63
N ASP A 72 -2.08 -6.03 -14.73
CA ASP A 72 -2.71 -5.67 -16.00
C ASP A 72 -1.77 -4.72 -16.73
N GLU A 73 -1.20 -5.19 -17.83
CA GLU A 73 -0.25 -4.41 -18.64
C GLU A 73 -0.93 -3.25 -19.35
N ASN A 74 -2.26 -3.26 -19.48
CA ASN A 74 -3.02 -2.20 -20.14
C ASN A 74 -3.31 -1.01 -19.21
N THR A 75 -3.31 -1.21 -17.88
CA THR A 75 -3.72 -0.20 -16.88
C THR A 75 -2.63 0.14 -15.87
N GLY A 76 -1.39 -0.31 -16.06
CA GLY A 76 -0.24 0.04 -15.19
C GLY A 76 -0.34 -0.41 -13.72
N THR A 77 -1.45 -1.03 -13.31
CA THR A 77 -1.82 -1.22 -11.90
C THR A 77 -1.24 -2.53 -11.34
N GLY A 78 -0.62 -2.46 -10.16
CA GLY A 78 -0.05 -3.60 -9.44
C GLY A 78 -0.64 -3.79 -8.04
N TRP A 79 -0.90 -5.04 -7.65
CA TRP A 79 -1.47 -5.37 -6.32
C TRP A 79 -0.38 -5.91 -5.38
N ILE A 80 -0.19 -5.26 -4.23
CA ILE A 80 0.74 -5.72 -3.18
C ILE A 80 -0.01 -6.70 -2.25
N LYS A 81 0.54 -7.90 -2.08
CA LYS A 81 0.04 -8.91 -1.15
C LYS A 81 1.22 -9.60 -0.47
N PHE A 82 1.09 -9.81 0.84
CA PHE A 82 2.18 -10.28 1.70
C PHE A 82 2.74 -11.64 1.24
N PRO A 83 4.07 -11.91 1.37
CA PRO A 83 4.71 -13.03 0.69
C PRO A 83 4.27 -14.44 1.16
N THR A 84 4.29 -15.40 0.22
CA THR A 84 4.04 -16.84 0.40
C THR A 84 5.19 -17.49 1.16
N LEU A 85 4.99 -18.72 1.63
CA LEU A 85 6.06 -19.47 2.29
C LEU A 85 7.33 -19.55 1.43
N ASP A 86 7.22 -19.89 0.16
CA ASP A 86 8.37 -19.99 -0.74
C ASP A 86 9.08 -18.64 -0.93
N LYS A 87 8.31 -17.55 -1.09
CA LYS A 87 8.90 -16.21 -1.20
C LYS A 87 9.48 -15.72 0.13
N LYS A 88 8.94 -16.13 1.28
CA LYS A 88 9.51 -15.89 2.61
C LYS A 88 10.81 -16.66 2.78
N ILE A 89 10.89 -17.91 2.33
CA ILE A 89 12.13 -18.72 2.33
C ILE A 89 13.18 -18.04 1.47
N ALA A 90 12.83 -17.62 0.24
CA ALA A 90 13.73 -16.89 -0.64
C ALA A 90 14.18 -15.56 -0.01
N THR A 91 13.25 -14.80 0.58
CA THR A 91 13.58 -13.53 1.27
C THR A 91 14.50 -13.77 2.47
N LYS A 92 14.26 -14.84 3.25
CA LYS A 92 15.13 -15.28 4.36
C LYS A 92 16.53 -15.64 3.89
N GLN A 93 16.65 -16.36 2.79
CA GLN A 93 17.94 -16.67 2.18
C GLN A 93 18.66 -15.40 1.71
N GLN A 94 17.92 -14.46 1.10
CA GLN A 94 18.48 -13.18 0.64
C GLN A 94 18.96 -12.29 1.80
N PHE A 95 18.19 -12.17 2.88
CA PHE A 95 18.63 -11.42 4.06
C PHE A 95 19.87 -12.05 4.71
N MET A 96 19.93 -13.37 4.76
CA MET A 96 21.10 -14.07 5.25
C MET A 96 22.32 -13.84 4.35
N ALA A 97 22.15 -13.95 3.03
CA ALA A 97 23.24 -13.79 2.07
C ALA A 97 23.78 -12.35 2.03
N ASN A 98 22.89 -11.36 1.97
CA ASN A 98 23.26 -9.97 1.73
C ASN A 98 23.66 -9.24 3.02
N TYR A 99 23.04 -9.60 4.16
CA TYR A 99 23.14 -8.82 5.39
C TYR A 99 23.43 -9.67 6.64
N ARG A 100 23.59 -10.99 6.50
CA ARG A 100 23.80 -11.93 7.62
C ARG A 100 22.67 -11.93 8.66
N PHE A 101 21.49 -11.46 8.28
CA PHE A 101 20.29 -11.52 9.12
C PHE A 101 19.56 -12.85 8.94
N THR A 102 19.81 -13.79 9.86
CA THR A 102 19.19 -15.12 9.84
C THR A 102 17.70 -15.02 10.16
N GLY A 103 16.85 -15.67 9.36
CA GLY A 103 15.41 -15.76 9.68
C GLY A 103 14.57 -14.56 9.27
N CYS A 104 15.19 -13.45 8.84
CA CYS A 104 14.48 -12.24 8.48
C CYS A 104 13.70 -12.40 7.18
N ILE A 105 12.41 -12.09 7.19
CA ILE A 105 11.51 -12.19 6.01
C ILE A 105 11.04 -10.82 5.51
N GLY A 106 11.50 -9.75 6.15
CA GLY A 106 11.18 -8.38 5.83
C GLY A 106 11.56 -7.43 6.97
N CYS A 107 11.82 -6.18 6.62
CA CYS A 107 12.00 -5.08 7.57
C CYS A 107 10.68 -4.34 7.71
N ILE A 108 10.27 -4.08 8.94
CA ILE A 108 9.08 -3.31 9.27
C ILE A 108 9.50 -1.94 9.76
N ASP A 109 8.84 -0.90 9.27
CA ASP A 109 9.04 0.47 9.75
C ASP A 109 7.79 1.31 9.56
N CYS A 110 7.68 2.39 10.31
CA CYS A 110 6.61 3.37 10.21
C CYS A 110 7.15 4.64 9.54
N THR A 111 6.36 5.21 8.64
CA THR A 111 6.72 6.45 7.95
C THR A 111 5.55 7.42 7.92
N HIS A 112 5.85 8.71 8.07
CA HIS A 112 4.86 9.76 7.96
C HIS A 112 4.66 10.15 6.50
N VAL A 113 3.49 9.84 5.97
CA VAL A 113 3.08 10.25 4.61
C VAL A 113 2.19 11.49 4.75
N SER A 114 2.57 12.57 4.05
CA SER A 114 1.79 13.82 4.08
C SER A 114 0.38 13.57 3.55
N GLU A 115 -0.62 14.06 4.27
CA GLU A 115 -2.02 13.96 3.86
C GLU A 115 -2.67 15.34 3.97
N ILE A 116 -3.61 15.64 3.07
CA ILE A 116 -4.53 16.76 3.27
C ILE A 116 -5.58 16.27 4.27
N ALA A 117 -5.42 16.66 5.55
CA ALA A 117 -6.34 16.22 6.59
C ALA A 117 -7.79 16.62 6.28
N PRO A 118 -8.78 15.75 6.59
CA PRO A 118 -10.18 16.14 6.54
C PRO A 118 -10.44 17.29 7.52
N LYS A 119 -11.36 18.21 7.16
CA LYS A 119 -11.73 19.33 8.04
C LYS A 119 -12.35 18.87 9.36
N ASP A 120 -13.04 17.73 9.32
CA ASP A 120 -13.58 17.08 10.50
C ASP A 120 -12.50 16.13 11.06
N GLU A 121 -12.15 16.27 12.34
CA GLU A 121 -11.09 15.53 13.04
C GLU A 121 -9.62 15.87 12.68
N GLU A 122 -9.35 17.09 12.21
CA GLU A 122 -8.00 17.60 11.87
C GLU A 122 -6.94 17.33 12.96
N HIS A 123 -7.32 17.47 14.24
CA HIS A 123 -6.45 17.25 15.40
C HIS A 123 -5.83 15.84 15.48
N ASN A 124 -6.45 14.82 14.89
CA ASN A 124 -5.91 13.44 14.87
C ASN A 124 -4.72 13.30 13.91
N TYR A 125 -4.59 14.21 12.95
CA TYR A 125 -3.58 14.16 11.88
C TYR A 125 -2.50 15.23 12.06
N LEU A 126 -2.69 16.18 12.99
CA LEU A 126 -1.75 17.22 13.33
C LEU A 126 -0.58 16.67 14.15
N ASN A 127 0.64 16.96 13.70
CA ASN A 127 1.83 16.80 14.54
C ASN A 127 2.08 18.06 15.40
N ARG A 128 3.05 17.98 16.33
CA ARG A 128 3.48 19.12 17.17
C ARG A 128 3.98 20.35 16.39
N LYS A 129 4.22 20.21 15.08
CA LYS A 129 4.71 21.26 14.18
C LYS A 129 3.62 21.82 13.24
N GLY A 130 2.36 21.40 13.39
CA GLY A 130 1.24 21.92 12.61
C GLY A 130 1.06 21.32 11.21
N PHE A 131 1.70 20.19 10.93
CA PHE A 131 1.60 19.51 9.64
C PHE A 131 0.74 18.24 9.74
N HIS A 132 0.04 17.92 8.64
CA HIS A 132 -0.87 16.79 8.53
C HIS A 132 -0.21 15.56 7.89
N PHE A 133 -0.21 14.44 8.61
CA PHE A 133 0.31 13.18 8.10
C PHE A 133 -0.57 11.99 8.47
N LYS A 134 -0.39 10.90 7.74
CA LYS A 134 -0.72 9.54 8.20
C LYS A 134 0.53 8.83 8.65
N ASN A 135 0.39 8.06 9.71
CA ASN A 135 1.41 7.10 10.09
C ASN A 135 1.17 5.80 9.31
N VAL A 136 2.09 5.48 8.42
CA VAL A 136 1.98 4.35 7.49
C VAL A 136 3.05 3.32 7.84
N GLN A 137 2.62 2.14 8.23
CA GLN A 137 3.52 1.01 8.42
C GLN A 137 3.77 0.32 7.07
N LEU A 138 5.04 0.06 6.80
CA LEU A 138 5.52 -0.63 5.62
C LEU A 138 6.31 -1.86 6.03
N ILE A 139 6.19 -2.92 5.23
CA ILE A 139 7.14 -4.04 5.27
C ILE A 139 7.83 -4.10 3.93
N CYS A 140 9.16 -4.21 3.91
CA CYS A 140 9.94 -4.40 2.68
C CYS A 140 10.87 -5.61 2.76
N ASN A 141 11.26 -6.16 1.61
CA ASN A 141 12.27 -7.22 1.55
C ASN A 141 13.70 -6.66 1.44
N SER A 142 14.69 -7.56 1.40
CA SER A 142 16.11 -7.25 1.23
C SER A 142 16.45 -6.51 -0.07
N ASN A 143 15.55 -6.49 -1.05
CA ASN A 143 15.70 -5.75 -2.31
C ASN A 143 14.88 -4.44 -2.30
N LEU A 144 14.47 -3.96 -1.11
CA LEU A 144 13.68 -2.76 -0.90
C LEU A 144 12.29 -2.79 -1.57
N LYS A 145 11.79 -3.98 -1.95
CA LYS A 145 10.44 -4.12 -2.49
C LYS A 145 9.43 -4.15 -1.35
N ILE A 146 8.38 -3.33 -1.46
CA ILE A 146 7.27 -3.28 -0.50
C ILE A 146 6.47 -4.58 -0.57
N LEU A 147 6.29 -5.19 0.59
CA LEU A 147 5.59 -6.46 0.83
C LEU A 147 4.22 -6.26 1.47
N ALA A 148 4.04 -5.20 2.27
CA ALA A 148 2.77 -4.80 2.85
C ALA A 148 2.76 -3.32 3.20
N VAL A 149 1.56 -2.75 3.24
CA VAL A 149 1.28 -1.37 3.63
C VAL A 149 0.07 -1.37 4.56
N ASN A 150 0.19 -0.71 5.71
CA ASN A 150 -0.92 -0.39 6.61
C ASN A 150 -0.96 1.13 6.84
N ALA A 151 -1.90 1.80 6.17
CA ALA A 151 -2.09 3.26 6.22
C ALA A 151 -3.34 3.68 7.03
N ARG A 152 -3.74 2.87 8.02
CA ARG A 152 -4.99 3.05 8.77
C ARG A 152 -4.86 3.99 9.97
N HIS A 153 -3.66 4.48 10.25
CA HIS A 153 -3.34 5.17 11.49
C HIS A 153 -3.15 6.67 11.22
N ALA A 154 -3.81 7.48 12.03
CA ALA A 154 -3.68 8.93 11.96
C ALA A 154 -2.26 9.36 12.35
N GLY A 155 -1.79 10.52 11.88
CA GLY A 155 -0.40 10.95 12.07
C GLY A 155 0.04 11.15 13.52
N ALA A 156 -0.90 11.39 14.44
CA ALA A 156 -0.60 11.47 15.87
C ALA A 156 -0.42 10.09 16.55
N THR A 157 -0.70 8.99 15.84
CA THR A 157 -0.55 7.63 16.36
C THR A 157 0.92 7.30 16.56
N HIS A 158 1.28 6.87 17.77
CA HIS A 158 2.64 6.45 18.08
C HIS A 158 3.01 5.16 17.34
N ASP A 159 4.25 5.05 16.83
CA ASP A 159 4.70 3.89 16.04
C ASP A 159 4.50 2.56 16.76
N ALA A 160 4.70 2.52 18.08
CA ALA A 160 4.48 1.33 18.90
C ALA A 160 3.02 0.85 18.97
N ALA A 161 2.06 1.65 18.50
CA ALA A 161 0.63 1.32 18.49
C ALA A 161 0.11 0.88 17.10
N ILE A 162 1.01 0.66 16.13
CA ILE A 162 0.75 0.33 14.72
C ILE A 162 1.36 -1.03 14.38
#